data_AF-A0A920EA57-F1
#
_entry.id   AF-A0A920EA57-F1
#
_cell.length_a   1.000
_cell.length_b   1.000
_cell.length_c   1.000
_cell.angle_alpha   90.00
_cell.angle_beta   90.00
_cell.angle_gamma   90.00
#
_symmetry.space_group_name_H-M   'P 1'
#
loop_
_entity.id
_entity.type
_entity.pdbx_description
1 polymer ?
#
loop_
_entity_poly.entity_id
_entity_poly.type
_entity_poly.pdbx_seq_one_letter_code
_entity_poly.pdbx_strand_id
1 'polypeptide(L)'
;MSKKSPGLKKKIIPISPKKLVSGPKLLCWVYGKKPLLGGPGTVWKRGTRVDICPRQCKLRGRNAGFVFWWRGSQPPIGAQPNPKKEPSPNPPFPPGGNLPFLPNWDISKSREFDRLTDSASPEAIAEAAQSHGCRSVAFTYNDPVIFLEYAVDIARECRERGVRSVAVTAGYVMPEARREFFNWMDAANIDLKGFTESFYRETCGGSLAPVLDTLEYLKHETEVWFEVTTLLIPGYNDSGSELEKLSCWMVEQLGPEVPLHFSAFHPDWKMTDVERTPHQTLIRAREIALANGIHHVYLGNVHDHQGSSTYCHACGQILIGRDWYVLSDWNLDSQGRCSNCLEPCPGHFEPTPGSWGSRRQPVQV
;
A
#
# COMPACT_ATOMS: atom_id res chain seq x y z
N MET A 1 -21.95 28.20 30.35
CA MET A 1 -21.35 26.84 30.44
C MET A 1 -20.99 26.38 29.04
N SER A 2 -19.76 25.90 28.79
CA SER A 2 -19.35 25.40 27.47
C SER A 2 -19.26 23.87 27.50
N LYS A 3 -19.95 23.19 26.58
CA LYS A 3 -19.73 21.76 26.31
C LYS A 3 -18.61 21.65 25.27
N LYS A 4 -17.48 21.04 25.64
CA LYS A 4 -16.42 20.66 24.70
C LYS A 4 -16.88 19.40 23.95
N SER A 5 -16.96 19.45 22.63
CA SER A 5 -17.04 18.24 21.80
C SER A 5 -15.70 17.49 21.86
N PRO A 6 -15.68 16.15 21.97
CA PRO A 6 -14.44 15.38 21.93
C PRO A 6 -13.88 15.36 20.50
N GLY A 7 -12.60 15.72 20.34
CA GLY A 7 -11.96 15.76 19.04
C GLY A 7 -11.76 14.36 18.42
N LEU A 8 -12.12 14.20 17.15
CA LEU A 8 -11.88 12.98 16.39
C LEU A 8 -10.37 12.69 16.29
N LYS A 9 -9.92 11.60 16.90
CA LYS A 9 -8.59 11.03 16.63
C LYS A 9 -8.63 10.31 15.28
N LYS A 10 -8.25 10.98 14.20
CA LYS A 10 -8.10 10.35 12.87
C LYS A 10 -7.21 9.11 12.96
N LYS A 11 -7.75 7.93 12.64
CA LYS A 11 -6.98 6.68 12.53
C LYS A 11 -6.43 6.55 11.11
N ILE A 12 -5.21 7.02 10.87
CA ILE A 12 -4.46 6.69 9.65
C ILE A 12 -4.19 5.17 9.63
N ILE A 13 -4.74 4.45 8.65
CA ILE A 13 -4.60 3.00 8.48
C ILE A 13 -3.71 2.71 7.26
N PRO A 14 -2.42 2.38 7.44
CA PRO A 14 -1.61 1.88 6.34
C PRO A 14 -2.08 0.47 5.93
N ILE A 15 -2.70 0.41 4.75
CA ILE A 15 -2.81 -0.80 3.95
C ILE A 15 -1.39 -1.27 3.62
N SER A 16 -1.19 -2.58 3.66
CA SER A 16 0.05 -3.22 3.28
C SER A 16 -0.27 -4.65 2.84
N PRO A 17 0.59 -5.29 2.03
CA PRO A 17 0.40 -6.70 1.69
C PRO A 17 0.28 -7.52 2.99
N LYS A 18 -0.76 -8.36 3.12
CA LYS A 18 -0.99 -9.18 4.33
C LYS A 18 -0.20 -10.49 4.31
N LYS A 19 0.44 -10.81 3.18
CA LYS A 19 1.26 -12.01 2.99
C LYS A 19 2.76 -11.72 2.83
N LEU A 20 3.20 -10.47 2.92
CA LEU A 20 4.60 -10.11 3.15
C LEU A 20 4.86 -9.86 4.64
N VAL A 21 5.42 -10.88 5.28
CA VAL A 21 6.11 -10.84 6.58
C VAL A 21 5.23 -10.49 7.80
N SER A 22 5.16 -11.45 8.71
CA SER A 22 4.58 -11.36 10.06
C SER A 22 5.45 -10.55 11.03
N GLY A 23 5.72 -9.28 10.72
CA GLY A 23 6.63 -8.42 11.48
C GLY A 23 6.00 -7.17 12.13
N PRO A 24 6.61 -6.61 13.20
CA PRO A 24 6.45 -5.21 13.60
C PRO A 24 6.33 -4.17 12.47
N LYS A 25 5.51 -3.13 12.64
CA LYS A 25 5.55 -1.89 11.82
C LYS A 25 6.30 -0.78 12.55
N LEU A 26 7.39 -0.28 11.96
CA LEU A 26 8.09 0.94 12.38
C LEU A 26 7.66 2.11 11.50
N LEU A 27 7.61 3.32 12.07
CA LEU A 27 6.95 4.47 11.45
C LEU A 27 7.83 5.72 11.53
N CYS A 28 8.98 5.70 10.86
CA CYS A 28 9.74 6.92 10.61
C CYS A 28 8.95 7.85 9.67
N TRP A 29 9.18 9.15 9.82
CA TRP A 29 8.79 10.16 8.84
C TRP A 29 10.07 10.68 8.20
N VAL A 30 10.27 10.42 6.92
CA VAL A 30 11.54 10.74 6.25
C VAL A 30 11.28 11.29 4.86
N TYR A 31 11.99 12.36 4.49
CA TYR A 31 11.78 13.10 3.26
C TYR A 31 13.10 13.20 2.46
N GLY A 32 13.08 12.77 1.20
CA GLY A 32 14.25 12.89 0.32
C GLY A 32 14.40 14.28 -0.29
N LYS A 33 15.56 14.91 -0.13
CA LYS A 33 15.95 16.13 -0.87
C LYS A 33 17.21 15.89 -1.72
N LYS A 34 17.13 14.95 -2.66
CA LYS A 34 18.11 14.83 -3.76
C LYS A 34 17.79 15.91 -4.82
N PRO A 35 18.76 16.73 -5.28
CA PRO A 35 18.57 17.53 -6.47
C PRO A 35 18.34 16.59 -7.66
N LEU A 36 17.15 16.63 -8.26
CA LEU A 36 16.87 15.83 -9.45
C LEU A 36 17.77 16.33 -10.60
N LEU A 37 18.72 15.49 -11.02
CA LEU A 37 19.50 15.69 -12.26
C LEU A 37 18.64 15.32 -13.47
N GLY A 38 17.47 15.97 -13.58
CA GLY A 38 16.43 15.68 -14.55
C GLY A 38 15.29 16.70 -14.47
N GLY A 39 14.74 17.06 -15.64
CA GLY A 39 13.57 17.92 -15.71
C GLY A 39 12.32 17.25 -15.07
N PRO A 40 11.41 18.03 -14.47
CA PRO A 40 10.31 17.46 -13.71
C PRO A 40 9.28 16.76 -14.62
N GLY A 41 9.10 15.45 -14.42
CA GLY A 41 8.21 14.60 -15.21
C GLY A 41 8.84 13.28 -15.66
N THR A 42 10.16 13.18 -15.58
CA THR A 42 10.92 12.22 -16.39
C THR A 42 12.15 11.67 -15.68
N VAL A 43 12.28 10.33 -15.67
CA VAL A 43 13.48 9.62 -15.20
C VAL A 43 14.56 9.67 -16.29
N TRP A 44 15.83 9.68 -15.89
CA TRP A 44 16.96 9.71 -16.81
C TRP A 44 17.79 8.42 -16.72
N LYS A 45 17.60 7.54 -17.71
CA LYS A 45 18.27 6.23 -17.80
C LYS A 45 19.38 6.28 -18.85
N ARG A 46 20.65 6.23 -18.43
CA ARG A 46 21.83 6.25 -19.30
C ARG A 46 21.85 7.42 -20.32
N GLY A 47 21.26 8.57 -19.96
CA GLY A 47 21.13 9.75 -20.83
C GLY A 47 19.85 9.80 -21.67
N THR A 48 19.00 8.77 -21.62
CA THR A 48 17.67 8.76 -22.26
C THR A 48 16.58 9.19 -21.28
N ARG A 49 15.66 10.04 -21.75
CA ARG A 49 14.52 10.55 -20.98
C ARG A 49 13.35 9.56 -21.04
N VAL A 50 12.87 9.10 -19.89
CA VAL A 50 11.70 8.21 -19.75
C VAL A 50 10.55 8.98 -19.11
N ASP A 51 9.41 9.05 -19.79
CA ASP A 51 8.20 9.70 -19.26
C ASP A 51 7.49 8.71 -18.29
N ILE A 52 7.15 9.16 -17.08
CA ILE A 52 6.71 8.27 -15.98
C ILE A 52 5.22 7.90 -16.08
N CYS A 53 4.39 8.92 -16.34
CA CYS A 53 2.94 8.84 -16.25
C CYS A 53 2.33 8.55 -17.63
N PRO A 54 1.39 7.58 -17.77
CA PRO A 54 0.69 7.30 -19.03
C PRO A 54 -0.03 8.50 -19.67
N ARG A 55 -0.37 9.54 -18.88
CA ARG A 55 -0.92 10.82 -19.38
C ARG A 55 0.15 11.84 -19.83
N GLN A 56 1.41 11.42 -19.95
CA GLN A 56 2.59 12.26 -20.26
C GLN A 56 2.68 13.54 -19.41
N CYS A 57 2.27 13.45 -18.14
CA CYS A 57 2.22 14.58 -17.22
C CYS A 57 3.63 15.08 -16.88
N LYS A 58 3.99 16.26 -17.42
CA LYS A 58 5.13 17.04 -16.92
C LYS A 58 4.85 17.44 -15.48
N LEU A 59 5.72 17.03 -14.56
CA LEU A 59 5.65 17.49 -13.17
C LEU A 59 6.05 18.97 -13.12
N ARG A 60 5.76 19.65 -12.02
CA ARG A 60 6.33 20.99 -11.72
C ARG A 60 7.23 20.83 -10.49
N GLY A 61 8.29 21.64 -10.41
CA GLY A 61 9.39 21.39 -9.47
C GLY A 61 8.97 21.30 -8.00
N ARG A 62 9.70 20.45 -7.24
CA ARG A 62 9.42 19.96 -5.88
C ARG A 62 8.32 18.88 -5.81
N ASN A 63 8.73 17.62 -5.75
CA ASN A 63 7.88 16.48 -5.37
C ASN A 63 8.20 16.01 -3.94
N ALA A 64 7.33 15.16 -3.39
CA ALA A 64 7.37 14.66 -2.01
C ALA A 64 7.08 13.15 -1.98
N GLY A 65 7.78 12.40 -1.12
CA GLY A 65 7.55 10.97 -0.89
C GLY A 65 7.65 10.61 0.59
N PHE A 66 7.06 9.48 0.98
CA PHE A 66 7.09 8.96 2.35
C PHE A 66 7.57 7.51 2.37
N VAL A 67 8.28 7.16 3.44
CA VAL A 67 9.03 5.90 3.56
C VAL A 67 8.73 5.26 4.92
N PHE A 68 8.19 4.04 4.89
CA PHE A 68 7.76 3.24 6.06
C PHE A 68 8.57 1.96 6.19
N TRP A 69 8.36 1.19 7.26
CA TRP A 69 9.35 0.23 7.73
C TRP A 69 8.71 -0.95 8.46
N TRP A 70 9.38 -2.09 8.44
CA TRP A 70 8.95 -3.32 9.10
C TRP A 70 10.07 -3.89 9.95
N ARG A 71 9.91 -3.90 11.26
CA ARG A 71 10.93 -4.36 12.22
C ARG A 71 10.83 -5.87 12.50
N GLY A 72 11.93 -6.50 12.91
CA GLY A 72 11.98 -7.82 13.54
C GLY A 72 12.02 -7.74 15.08
N SER A 73 11.73 -8.84 15.77
CA SER A 73 11.48 -8.89 17.21
C SER A 73 12.69 -8.56 18.11
N GLN A 74 12.74 -7.33 18.63
CA GLN A 74 13.28 -6.97 19.97
C GLN A 74 12.62 -5.65 20.48
N PRO A 75 12.54 -5.42 21.81
CA PRO A 75 11.88 -4.24 22.39
C PRO A 75 12.77 -2.98 22.39
N PRO A 76 12.16 -1.78 22.40
CA PRO A 76 12.76 -0.66 23.14
C PRO A 76 11.77 0.12 24.03
N ILE A 77 12.36 0.98 24.87
CA ILE A 77 11.72 1.96 25.75
C ILE A 77 11.20 3.16 24.91
N GLY A 78 10.15 3.86 25.36
CA GLY A 78 9.42 4.85 24.54
C GLY A 78 9.28 6.27 25.12
N ALA A 79 8.70 7.18 24.34
CA ALA A 79 8.38 8.57 24.70
C ALA A 79 7.20 9.18 23.88
N GLN A 80 6.74 10.38 24.26
CA GLN A 80 5.75 11.30 23.62
C GLN A 80 6.30 12.76 23.71
N PRO A 81 5.66 13.87 23.24
CA PRO A 81 4.36 14.12 22.57
C PRO A 81 4.57 14.82 21.17
N ASN A 82 3.92 15.89 20.63
CA ASN A 82 2.81 16.81 21.00
C ASN A 82 2.25 17.57 19.74
N PRO A 83 0.94 17.82 19.53
CA PRO A 83 0.41 18.43 18.29
C PRO A 83 -0.30 19.81 18.44
N LYS A 84 -0.01 20.81 17.56
CA LYS A 84 -0.83 22.06 17.40
C LYS A 84 -0.63 22.83 16.07
N LYS A 85 -1.69 22.90 15.21
CA LYS A 85 -2.30 24.09 14.54
C LYS A 85 -2.91 23.78 13.15
N GLU A 86 -3.82 24.66 12.70
CA GLU A 86 -4.44 24.75 11.36
C GLU A 86 -3.96 26.07 10.72
N PRO A 87 -3.87 26.26 9.37
CA PRO A 87 -5.03 26.76 8.61
C PRO A 87 -5.07 26.62 7.04
N SER A 88 -6.28 26.74 6.48
CA SER A 88 -6.66 27.48 5.22
C SER A 88 -5.99 27.12 3.84
N PRO A 89 -6.29 27.77 2.67
CA PRO A 89 -6.71 27.00 1.48
C PRO A 89 -5.64 26.69 0.40
N ASN A 90 -6.06 25.88 -0.59
CA ASN A 90 -5.20 25.13 -1.52
C ASN A 90 -4.99 25.74 -2.93
N PRO A 91 -3.85 25.46 -3.57
CA PRO A 91 -3.71 25.19 -5.00
C PRO A 91 -3.57 23.66 -5.29
N PRO A 92 -3.73 23.19 -6.55
CA PRO A 92 -3.84 21.75 -6.87
C PRO A 92 -2.49 21.03 -7.12
N PHE A 93 -2.48 19.71 -6.91
CA PHE A 93 -1.35 18.79 -7.11
C PHE A 93 -1.66 17.69 -8.18
N PRO A 94 -0.65 17.05 -8.81
CA PRO A 94 -0.80 15.98 -9.81
C PRO A 94 -1.53 14.69 -9.32
N PRO A 95 -1.98 13.80 -10.23
CA PRO A 95 -3.14 12.93 -9.99
C PRO A 95 -3.01 11.89 -8.87
N GLY A 96 -1.81 11.33 -8.60
CA GLY A 96 -1.63 10.30 -7.57
C GLY A 96 -2.08 10.72 -6.16
N GLY A 97 -2.05 12.02 -5.85
CA GLY A 97 -2.61 12.55 -4.61
C GLY A 97 -3.97 13.24 -4.75
N ASN A 98 -4.57 13.33 -5.94
CA ASN A 98 -5.71 14.23 -6.20
C ASN A 98 -7.08 13.53 -6.29
N LEU A 99 -7.14 12.25 -5.94
CA LEU A 99 -8.35 11.42 -5.88
C LEU A 99 -9.32 11.93 -4.80
N PRO A 100 -10.63 12.13 -5.09
CA PRO A 100 -11.56 12.77 -4.15
C PRO A 100 -11.81 11.98 -2.86
N PHE A 101 -11.52 10.67 -2.89
CA PHE A 101 -11.78 9.69 -1.83
C PHE A 101 -10.53 9.23 -1.05
N LEU A 102 -9.37 9.86 -1.23
CA LEU A 102 -8.11 9.38 -0.64
C LEU A 102 -8.12 9.45 0.90
N PRO A 103 -8.04 8.33 1.65
CA PRO A 103 -8.19 8.36 3.12
C PRO A 103 -7.09 9.11 3.86
N ASN A 104 -5.90 9.24 3.25
CA ASN A 104 -4.74 9.97 3.79
C ASN A 104 -4.52 11.28 3.01
N TRP A 105 -5.61 11.93 2.59
CA TRP A 105 -5.55 13.16 1.78
C TRP A 105 -4.74 14.26 2.47
N ASP A 106 -4.82 14.40 3.80
CA ASP A 106 -4.07 15.39 4.57
C ASP A 106 -2.56 15.18 4.44
N ILE A 107 -2.10 13.93 4.50
CA ILE A 107 -0.71 13.54 4.20
C ILE A 107 -0.33 13.88 2.74
N SER A 108 -1.23 13.74 1.77
CA SER A 108 -0.96 14.09 0.36
C SER A 108 -1.12 15.58 0.00
N LYS A 109 -1.62 16.43 0.93
CA LYS A 109 -2.01 17.83 0.66
C LYS A 109 -1.45 18.87 1.63
N SER A 110 -0.89 18.47 2.78
CA SER A 110 -0.40 19.46 3.75
C SER A 110 0.61 20.43 3.12
N ARG A 111 0.62 21.69 3.59
CA ARG A 111 1.65 22.67 3.21
C ARG A 111 2.73 22.81 4.30
N GLU A 112 2.68 21.99 5.35
CA GLU A 112 3.60 22.03 6.49
C GLU A 112 4.93 21.30 6.24
N PHE A 113 5.14 20.72 5.05
CA PHE A 113 6.37 19.99 4.71
C PHE A 113 7.64 20.84 4.90
N ASP A 114 7.63 22.13 4.56
CA ASP A 114 8.80 23.01 4.79
C ASP A 114 9.06 23.33 6.29
N ARG A 115 8.34 22.71 7.24
CA ARG A 115 8.56 22.81 8.69
C ARG A 115 8.56 21.49 9.48
N LEU A 116 8.19 20.38 8.87
CA LEU A 116 8.08 19.05 9.51
C LEU A 116 8.76 17.94 8.69
N THR A 117 9.81 18.27 7.93
CA THR A 117 10.57 17.29 7.12
C THR A 117 12.05 17.26 7.47
N ASP A 118 12.47 16.16 8.08
CA ASP A 118 13.87 15.79 8.19
C ASP A 118 14.35 15.23 6.85
N SER A 119 15.54 15.67 6.42
CA SER A 119 16.12 15.34 5.12
C SER A 119 17.13 14.20 5.22
N ALA A 120 16.71 12.99 4.89
CA ALA A 120 17.63 11.85 4.82
C ALA A 120 18.13 11.59 3.40
N SER A 121 19.20 10.82 3.33
CA SER A 121 19.71 10.18 2.13
C SER A 121 19.26 8.70 2.06
N PRO A 122 19.36 8.04 0.88
CA PRO A 122 19.07 6.60 0.74
C PRO A 122 19.85 5.70 1.71
N GLU A 123 21.12 6.04 1.95
CA GLU A 123 22.06 5.32 2.79
C GLU A 123 21.65 5.42 4.27
N ALA A 124 21.38 6.64 4.75
CA ALA A 124 20.89 6.90 6.10
C ALA A 124 19.54 6.22 6.37
N ILE A 125 18.67 6.15 5.35
CA ILE A 125 17.45 5.35 5.42
C ILE A 125 17.81 3.87 5.62
N ALA A 126 18.61 3.26 4.75
CA ALA A 126 18.89 1.83 4.85
C ALA A 126 19.66 1.44 6.13
N GLU A 127 20.48 2.34 6.69
CA GLU A 127 21.11 2.19 8.00
C GLU A 127 20.09 2.23 9.15
N ALA A 128 19.13 3.17 9.12
CA ALA A 128 18.03 3.23 10.10
C ALA A 128 17.13 1.98 10.02
N ALA A 129 16.99 1.37 8.86
CA ALA A 129 16.32 0.07 8.74
C ALA A 129 17.11 -1.02 9.47
N GLN A 130 18.39 -1.18 9.12
CA GLN A 130 19.21 -2.27 9.62
C GLN A 130 19.43 -2.17 11.14
N SER A 131 19.73 -0.99 11.66
CA SER A 131 19.96 -0.72 13.09
C SER A 131 18.71 -0.95 13.96
N HIS A 132 17.52 -0.65 13.46
CA HIS A 132 16.25 -1.01 14.12
C HIS A 132 15.82 -2.46 13.88
N GLY A 133 16.61 -3.26 13.17
CA GLY A 133 16.36 -4.68 12.90
C GLY A 133 15.27 -4.94 11.86
N CYS A 134 15.13 -4.04 10.87
CA CYS A 134 14.06 -4.11 9.88
C CYS A 134 14.24 -5.20 8.81
N ARG A 135 13.13 -5.86 8.49
CA ARG A 135 12.95 -6.85 7.43
C ARG A 135 12.61 -6.23 6.09
N SER A 136 11.97 -5.06 6.09
CA SER A 136 11.70 -4.30 4.87
C SER A 136 11.45 -2.81 5.13
N VAL A 137 11.58 -2.05 4.04
CA VAL A 137 11.11 -0.67 3.85
C VAL A 137 9.90 -0.68 2.92
N ALA A 138 8.96 0.25 3.10
CA ALA A 138 7.70 0.31 2.37
C ALA A 138 7.35 1.75 1.94
N PHE A 139 7.27 2.00 0.64
CA PHE A 139 6.94 3.32 0.08
C PHE A 139 5.42 3.46 -0.09
N THR A 140 4.78 4.46 0.54
CA THR A 140 3.31 4.64 0.50
C THR A 140 2.85 6.08 0.84
N TYR A 141 1.54 6.27 1.02
CA TYR A 141 0.77 7.52 1.18
C TYR A 141 0.79 8.47 -0.03
N ASN A 142 1.96 8.79 -0.56
CA ASN A 142 2.11 9.28 -1.93
C ASN A 142 2.50 8.10 -2.83
N ASP A 143 2.10 8.13 -4.10
CA ASP A 143 2.47 7.07 -5.04
C ASP A 143 3.99 7.08 -5.28
N PRO A 144 4.72 5.98 -4.98
CA PRO A 144 6.18 5.93 -5.11
C PRO A 144 6.68 6.08 -6.55
N VAL A 145 5.83 5.84 -7.55
CA VAL A 145 6.13 6.11 -8.95
C VAL A 145 6.42 7.61 -9.19
N ILE A 146 5.88 8.53 -8.38
CA ILE A 146 6.13 9.98 -8.49
C ILE A 146 7.54 10.39 -8.03
N PHE A 147 8.21 9.53 -7.24
CA PHE A 147 9.57 9.73 -6.73
C PHE A 147 10.47 8.51 -7.02
N LEU A 148 10.29 7.92 -8.21
CA LEU A 148 10.90 6.67 -8.66
C LEU A 148 12.40 6.60 -8.38
N GLU A 149 13.18 7.62 -8.76
CA GLU A 149 14.64 7.61 -8.59
C GLU A 149 15.05 7.49 -7.11
N TYR A 150 14.33 8.18 -6.22
CA TYR A 150 14.60 8.15 -4.78
C TYR A 150 14.17 6.83 -4.13
N ALA A 151 13.03 6.27 -4.54
CA ALA A 151 12.58 4.96 -4.08
C ALA A 151 13.52 3.83 -4.54
N VAL A 152 14.00 3.91 -5.80
CA VAL A 152 14.97 2.95 -6.36
C VAL A 152 16.35 3.08 -5.68
N ASP A 153 16.83 4.30 -5.40
CA ASP A 153 18.09 4.49 -4.67
C ASP A 153 18.01 3.95 -3.23
N ILE A 154 16.90 4.19 -2.51
CA ILE A 154 16.66 3.58 -1.20
C ILE A 154 16.67 2.05 -1.31
N ALA A 155 15.98 1.50 -2.30
CA ALA A 155 15.84 0.06 -2.45
C ALA A 155 17.17 -0.64 -2.75
N ARG A 156 18.11 0.02 -3.43
CA ARG A 156 19.50 -0.43 -3.59
C ARG A 156 20.21 -0.55 -2.25
N GLU A 157 20.27 0.55 -1.49
CA GLU A 157 20.93 0.59 -0.18
C GLU A 157 20.31 -0.40 0.83
N CYS A 158 18.98 -0.57 0.79
CA CYS A 158 18.28 -1.58 1.58
C CYS A 158 18.69 -2.99 1.18
N ARG A 159 18.74 -3.32 -0.12
CA ARG A 159 19.09 -4.65 -0.62
C ARG A 159 20.52 -5.05 -0.25
N GLU A 160 21.48 -4.12 -0.29
CA GLU A 160 22.86 -4.35 0.20
C GLU A 160 22.94 -4.68 1.70
N ARG A 161 21.99 -4.16 2.49
CA ARG A 161 21.90 -4.37 3.94
C ARG A 161 20.99 -5.52 4.37
N GLY A 162 20.47 -6.30 3.41
CA GLY A 162 19.55 -7.42 3.66
C GLY A 162 18.11 -7.01 3.98
N VAL A 163 17.75 -5.75 3.71
CA VAL A 163 16.43 -5.16 3.97
C VAL A 163 15.63 -5.17 2.66
N ARG A 164 14.43 -5.78 2.67
CA ARG A 164 13.56 -5.84 1.48
C ARG A 164 12.85 -4.51 1.19
N SER A 165 12.34 -4.32 -0.02
CA SER A 165 11.66 -3.09 -0.45
C SER A 165 10.25 -3.37 -1.00
N VAL A 166 9.26 -2.66 -0.47
CA VAL A 166 7.82 -2.81 -0.74
C VAL A 166 7.26 -1.54 -1.36
N ALA A 167 6.54 -1.64 -2.48
CA ALA A 167 5.75 -0.54 -3.03
C ALA A 167 4.28 -0.64 -2.60
N VAL A 168 3.63 0.50 -2.37
CA VAL A 168 2.16 0.62 -2.35
C VAL A 168 1.78 1.76 -3.29
N THR A 169 1.19 1.43 -4.44
CA THR A 169 1.07 2.32 -5.60
C THR A 169 -0.27 2.11 -6.31
N ALA A 170 -0.73 3.10 -7.09
CA ALA A 170 -1.85 2.94 -8.00
C ALA A 170 -1.53 2.12 -9.26
N GLY A 171 -0.27 1.71 -9.46
CA GLY A 171 0.14 0.94 -10.65
C GLY A 171 0.01 1.69 -11.98
N TYR A 172 -0.24 3.00 -11.94
CA TYR A 172 -0.53 3.81 -13.12
C TYR A 172 0.77 4.38 -13.72
N VAL A 173 1.55 3.51 -14.36
CA VAL A 173 2.96 3.76 -14.74
C VAL A 173 3.28 3.27 -16.15
N MET A 174 4.15 4.01 -16.86
CA MET A 174 4.59 3.65 -18.23
C MET A 174 5.42 2.35 -18.28
N PRO A 175 5.40 1.59 -19.41
CA PRO A 175 6.10 0.30 -19.53
C PRO A 175 7.61 0.34 -19.24
N GLU A 176 8.31 1.42 -19.57
CA GLU A 176 9.75 1.58 -19.31
C GLU A 176 10.02 1.91 -17.84
N ALA A 177 9.18 2.77 -17.26
CA ALA A 177 9.28 3.20 -15.87
C ALA A 177 8.89 2.06 -14.90
N ARG A 178 7.90 1.23 -15.23
CA ARG A 178 7.49 0.08 -14.40
C ARG A 178 8.58 -0.98 -14.32
N ARG A 179 9.24 -1.28 -15.45
CA ARG A 179 10.42 -2.17 -15.51
C ARG A 179 11.55 -1.66 -14.63
N GLU A 180 11.80 -0.35 -14.60
CA GLU A 180 12.87 0.22 -13.76
C GLU A 180 12.50 0.25 -12.28
N PHE A 181 11.27 0.60 -11.94
CA PHE A 181 10.80 0.66 -10.54
C PHE A 181 10.72 -0.73 -9.89
N PHE A 182 10.01 -1.67 -10.50
CA PHE A 182 9.73 -2.97 -9.89
C PHE A 182 10.94 -3.90 -9.82
N ASN A 183 11.96 -3.73 -10.68
CA ASN A 183 13.25 -4.45 -10.58
C ASN A 183 13.97 -4.25 -9.22
N TRP A 184 13.65 -3.18 -8.49
CA TRP A 184 14.22 -2.88 -7.17
C TRP A 184 13.24 -3.12 -6.01
N MET A 185 11.98 -3.47 -6.30
CA MET A 185 11.05 -3.94 -5.28
C MET A 185 11.20 -5.46 -5.14
N ASP A 186 11.02 -5.97 -3.93
CA ASP A 186 10.81 -7.41 -3.68
C ASP A 186 9.30 -7.70 -3.49
N ALA A 187 8.48 -6.65 -3.56
CA ALA A 187 7.14 -6.62 -3.01
C ALA A 187 6.29 -5.44 -3.54
N ALA A 188 4.99 -5.67 -3.80
CA ALA A 188 4.04 -4.63 -4.18
C ALA A 188 2.63 -4.81 -3.57
N ASN A 189 1.92 -3.70 -3.37
CA ASN A 189 0.47 -3.66 -3.29
C ASN A 189 -0.04 -2.66 -4.32
N ILE A 190 -0.94 -3.11 -5.20
CA ILE A 190 -1.44 -2.32 -6.33
C ILE A 190 -2.90 -1.96 -6.07
N ASP A 191 -3.22 -0.67 -6.02
CA ASP A 191 -4.60 -0.21 -5.91
C ASP A 191 -5.32 -0.34 -7.27
N LEU A 192 -6.01 -1.46 -7.49
CA LEU A 192 -7.00 -1.59 -8.57
C LEU A 192 -8.29 -0.90 -8.12
N LYS A 193 -8.41 0.40 -8.41
CA LYS A 193 -9.40 1.30 -7.79
C LYS A 193 -10.86 1.07 -8.22
N GLY A 194 -11.09 0.25 -9.23
CA GLY A 194 -12.38 -0.12 -9.82
C GLY A 194 -12.14 -0.98 -11.06
N PHE A 195 -13.20 -1.32 -11.79
CA PHE A 195 -13.11 -2.15 -13.00
C PHE A 195 -13.91 -1.59 -14.19
N THR A 196 -14.07 -0.26 -14.22
CA THR A 196 -14.73 0.48 -15.30
C THR A 196 -13.91 1.71 -15.74
N GLU A 197 -13.77 1.90 -17.05
CA GLU A 197 -13.11 3.09 -17.62
C GLU A 197 -13.87 4.40 -17.33
N SER A 198 -15.17 4.34 -17.04
CA SER A 198 -15.94 5.49 -16.52
C SER A 198 -15.44 5.94 -15.15
N PHE A 199 -15.35 5.03 -14.17
CA PHE A 199 -14.84 5.36 -12.83
C PHE A 199 -13.40 5.89 -12.88
N TYR A 200 -12.55 5.28 -13.72
CA TYR A 200 -11.18 5.76 -13.91
C TYR A 200 -11.12 7.16 -14.55
N ARG A 201 -11.89 7.41 -15.61
CA ARG A 201 -11.95 8.71 -16.29
C ARG A 201 -12.52 9.81 -15.40
N GLU A 202 -13.66 9.55 -14.76
CA GLU A 202 -14.49 10.57 -14.12
C GLU A 202 -14.14 10.78 -12.64
N THR A 203 -13.86 9.71 -11.89
CA THR A 203 -13.53 9.82 -10.45
C THR A 203 -12.03 9.81 -10.19
N CYS A 204 -11.23 9.05 -10.95
CA CYS A 204 -9.77 8.99 -10.76
C CYS A 204 -8.96 9.96 -11.63
N GLY A 205 -9.50 10.38 -12.79
CA GLY A 205 -8.76 11.17 -13.78
C GLY A 205 -7.62 10.40 -14.47
N GLY A 206 -7.80 9.09 -14.69
CA GLY A 206 -6.87 8.20 -15.39
C GLY A 206 -7.60 7.29 -16.38
N SER A 207 -7.01 6.14 -16.67
CA SER A 207 -7.63 5.01 -17.38
C SER A 207 -7.32 3.69 -16.66
N LEU A 208 -8.14 2.67 -16.89
CA LEU A 208 -8.03 1.36 -16.26
C LEU A 208 -6.84 0.57 -16.85
N ALA A 209 -6.72 0.54 -18.18
CA ALA A 209 -5.77 -0.33 -18.87
C ALA A 209 -4.31 -0.28 -18.34
N PRO A 210 -3.66 0.88 -18.10
CA PRO A 210 -2.28 0.90 -17.63
C PRO A 210 -2.04 0.27 -16.25
N VAL A 211 -3.09 0.11 -15.43
CA VAL A 211 -3.04 -0.62 -14.16
C VAL A 211 -3.12 -2.12 -14.41
N LEU A 212 -3.97 -2.57 -15.35
CA LEU A 212 -4.04 -3.96 -15.79
C LEU A 212 -2.72 -4.41 -16.43
N ASP A 213 -2.20 -3.64 -17.39
CA ASP A 213 -0.89 -3.87 -18.01
C ASP A 213 0.25 -4.00 -16.97
N THR A 214 0.11 -3.35 -15.83
CA THR A 214 1.11 -3.36 -14.74
C THR A 214 0.94 -4.57 -13.82
N LEU A 215 -0.30 -5.05 -13.60
CA LEU A 215 -0.58 -6.30 -12.91
C LEU A 215 -0.16 -7.52 -13.73
N GLU A 216 -0.46 -7.54 -15.03
CA GLU A 216 0.01 -8.55 -15.98
C GLU A 216 1.55 -8.55 -16.08
N TYR A 217 2.17 -7.35 -16.15
CA TYR A 217 3.64 -7.23 -16.08
C TYR A 217 4.22 -7.85 -14.81
N LEU A 218 3.65 -7.55 -13.64
CA LEU A 218 4.11 -8.13 -12.38
C LEU A 218 3.95 -9.66 -12.37
N LYS A 219 2.85 -10.20 -12.92
CA LYS A 219 2.59 -11.64 -12.97
C LYS A 219 3.49 -12.42 -13.93
N HIS A 220 3.73 -11.87 -15.13
CA HIS A 220 4.31 -12.63 -16.24
C HIS A 220 5.77 -12.26 -16.55
N GLU A 221 6.24 -11.10 -16.10
CA GLU A 221 7.60 -10.60 -16.37
C GLU A 221 8.45 -10.39 -15.10
N THR A 222 7.96 -10.73 -13.89
CA THR A 222 8.70 -10.51 -12.63
C THR A 222 8.50 -11.57 -11.54
N GLU A 223 9.47 -11.67 -10.63
CA GLU A 223 9.39 -12.42 -9.36
C GLU A 223 8.87 -11.57 -8.18
N VAL A 224 8.28 -10.40 -8.44
CA VAL A 224 7.84 -9.47 -7.39
C VAL A 224 6.55 -9.98 -6.76
N TRP A 225 6.56 -10.34 -5.47
CA TRP A 225 5.32 -10.69 -4.78
C TRP A 225 4.37 -9.50 -4.75
N PHE A 226 3.14 -9.67 -5.24
CA PHE A 226 2.15 -8.60 -5.26
C PHE A 226 0.76 -9.02 -4.74
N GLU A 227 0.04 -8.04 -4.22
CA GLU A 227 -1.34 -8.16 -3.75
C GLU A 227 -2.17 -7.00 -4.30
N VAL A 228 -3.45 -7.22 -4.63
CA VAL A 228 -4.34 -6.23 -5.25
C VAL A 228 -5.28 -5.65 -4.20
N THR A 229 -5.46 -4.32 -4.19
CA THR A 229 -6.38 -3.63 -3.27
C THR A 229 -7.43 -2.86 -4.04
N THR A 230 -8.70 -2.99 -3.65
CA THR A 230 -9.81 -2.18 -4.14
C THR A 230 -10.51 -1.51 -2.95
N LEU A 231 -10.51 -0.17 -2.93
CA LEU A 231 -11.29 0.62 -1.97
C LEU A 231 -12.73 0.72 -2.48
N LEU A 232 -13.68 0.07 -1.81
CA LEU A 232 -15.09 0.05 -2.26
C LEU A 232 -15.83 1.30 -1.77
N ILE A 233 -16.38 2.06 -2.72
CA ILE A 233 -17.08 3.33 -2.54
C ILE A 233 -18.55 3.08 -2.94
N PRO A 234 -19.52 3.18 -2.00
CA PRO A 234 -20.93 2.88 -2.28
C PRO A 234 -21.50 3.67 -3.46
N GLY A 235 -22.03 2.94 -4.45
CA GLY A 235 -22.64 3.52 -5.66
C GLY A 235 -21.66 3.88 -6.78
N TYR A 236 -20.34 3.66 -6.61
CA TYR A 236 -19.32 4.01 -7.61
C TYR A 236 -18.61 2.80 -8.21
N ASN A 237 -18.20 1.83 -7.38
CA ASN A 237 -17.41 0.66 -7.80
C ASN A 237 -17.75 -0.63 -7.02
N ASP A 238 -18.82 -0.62 -6.20
CA ASP A 238 -19.19 -1.73 -5.31
C ASP A 238 -20.30 -2.64 -5.88
N SER A 239 -20.68 -2.42 -7.14
CA SER A 239 -21.75 -3.18 -7.82
C SER A 239 -21.36 -4.65 -8.05
N GLY A 240 -22.32 -5.57 -7.91
CA GLY A 240 -22.06 -7.01 -8.05
C GLY A 240 -21.40 -7.38 -9.37
N SER A 241 -21.90 -6.84 -10.48
CA SER A 241 -21.38 -7.13 -11.83
C SER A 241 -20.07 -6.41 -12.18
N GLU A 242 -19.59 -5.47 -11.36
CA GLU A 242 -18.22 -4.94 -11.46
C GLU A 242 -17.25 -5.77 -10.61
N LEU A 243 -17.68 -6.20 -9.43
CA LEU A 243 -16.95 -7.13 -8.55
C LEU A 243 -16.74 -8.50 -9.20
N GLU A 244 -17.76 -9.01 -9.90
CA GLU A 244 -17.68 -10.22 -10.73
C GLU A 244 -16.60 -10.08 -11.80
N LYS A 245 -16.68 -9.04 -12.65
CA LYS A 245 -15.69 -8.81 -13.73
C LYS A 245 -14.26 -8.67 -13.20
N LEU A 246 -14.08 -7.90 -12.12
CA LEU A 246 -12.78 -7.71 -11.47
C LEU A 246 -12.19 -9.05 -11.02
N SER A 247 -12.99 -9.86 -10.33
CA SER A 247 -12.51 -11.13 -9.76
C SER A 247 -12.32 -12.23 -10.81
N CYS A 248 -13.20 -12.34 -11.82
CA CYS A 248 -12.97 -13.25 -12.95
C CYS A 248 -11.69 -12.88 -13.72
N TRP A 249 -11.50 -11.60 -14.08
CA TRP A 249 -10.28 -11.16 -14.77
C TRP A 249 -9.01 -11.42 -13.94
N MET A 250 -9.06 -11.23 -12.61
CA MET A 250 -7.95 -11.58 -11.73
C MET A 250 -7.62 -13.07 -11.77
N VAL A 251 -8.61 -13.96 -11.76
CA VAL A 251 -8.36 -15.42 -11.84
C VAL A 251 -7.86 -15.81 -13.24
N GLU A 252 -8.43 -15.23 -14.30
CA GLU A 252 -8.08 -15.52 -15.69
C GLU A 252 -6.66 -15.07 -16.07
N GLN A 253 -6.24 -13.86 -15.69
CA GLN A 253 -4.94 -13.31 -16.06
C GLN A 253 -3.88 -13.51 -14.97
N LEU A 254 -4.22 -13.29 -13.70
CA LEU A 254 -3.26 -13.25 -12.59
C LEU A 254 -3.19 -14.56 -11.80
N GLY A 255 -4.14 -15.49 -11.99
CA GLY A 255 -4.25 -16.74 -11.26
C GLY A 255 -4.89 -16.59 -9.86
N PRO A 256 -5.55 -17.65 -9.34
CA PRO A 256 -6.33 -17.61 -8.11
C PRO A 256 -5.49 -17.39 -6.84
N GLU A 257 -4.17 -17.56 -6.90
CA GLU A 257 -3.25 -17.39 -5.78
C GLU A 257 -2.99 -15.93 -5.37
N VAL A 258 -3.21 -14.98 -6.29
CA VAL A 258 -2.94 -13.55 -6.11
C VAL A 258 -3.98 -12.93 -5.18
N PRO A 259 -3.62 -12.43 -3.99
CA PRO A 259 -4.60 -11.99 -3.01
C PRO A 259 -5.28 -10.67 -3.37
N LEU A 260 -6.58 -10.59 -3.07
CA LEU A 260 -7.41 -9.41 -3.25
C LEU A 260 -7.87 -8.84 -1.88
N HIS A 261 -7.80 -7.52 -1.72
CA HIS A 261 -8.25 -6.80 -0.53
C HIS A 261 -9.39 -5.83 -0.88
N PHE A 262 -10.58 -6.08 -0.34
CA PHE A 262 -11.66 -5.09 -0.35
C PHE A 262 -11.58 -4.24 0.91
N SER A 263 -11.36 -2.94 0.76
CA SER A 263 -11.20 -2.01 1.88
C SER A 263 -12.35 -1.02 1.98
N ALA A 264 -12.82 -0.75 3.19
CA ALA A 264 -13.84 0.29 3.41
C ALA A 264 -13.29 1.70 3.10
N PHE A 265 -13.98 2.40 2.20
CA PHE A 265 -13.98 3.84 2.10
C PHE A 265 -14.53 4.49 3.39
N HIS A 266 -14.12 5.74 3.63
CA HIS A 266 -14.61 6.60 4.69
C HIS A 266 -14.79 8.02 4.14
N PRO A 267 -15.94 8.69 4.37
CA PRO A 267 -16.18 10.03 3.87
C PRO A 267 -15.17 11.03 4.40
N ASP A 268 -14.36 11.56 3.49
CA ASP A 268 -13.24 12.46 3.77
C ASP A 268 -12.96 13.36 2.56
N TRP A 269 -12.24 14.46 2.81
CA TRP A 269 -11.80 15.47 1.83
C TRP A 269 -12.90 16.11 0.96
N LYS A 270 -13.25 15.47 -0.15
CA LYS A 270 -14.14 15.99 -1.21
C LYS A 270 -15.35 15.09 -1.47
N MET A 271 -15.34 13.87 -0.94
CA MET A 271 -16.39 12.88 -1.08
C MET A 271 -17.01 12.67 0.30
N THR A 272 -17.65 13.72 0.80
CA THR A 272 -18.28 13.77 2.15
C THR A 272 -19.79 13.57 2.10
N ASP A 273 -20.33 13.46 0.88
CA ASP A 273 -21.71 13.22 0.47
C ASP A 273 -22.03 11.73 0.26
N VAL A 274 -21.01 10.89 0.10
CA VAL A 274 -21.11 9.43 -0.02
C VAL A 274 -20.96 8.78 1.35
N GLU A 275 -21.80 7.80 1.68
CA GLU A 275 -21.70 7.09 2.96
C GLU A 275 -20.43 6.24 3.08
N ARG A 276 -20.02 5.96 4.33
CA ARG A 276 -18.97 4.98 4.61
C ARG A 276 -19.41 3.60 4.12
N THR A 277 -18.51 2.83 3.48
CA THR A 277 -18.81 1.47 3.02
C THR A 277 -19.44 0.61 4.12
N PRO A 278 -20.66 0.09 3.92
CA PRO A 278 -21.26 -0.86 4.84
C PRO A 278 -20.40 -2.13 4.94
N HIS A 279 -20.28 -2.71 6.14
CA HIS A 279 -19.55 -3.97 6.32
C HIS A 279 -20.15 -5.10 5.48
N GLN A 280 -21.47 -5.12 5.29
CA GLN A 280 -22.15 -6.08 4.40
C GLN A 280 -21.73 -5.96 2.93
N THR A 281 -21.38 -4.77 2.44
CA THR A 281 -20.84 -4.57 1.08
C THR A 281 -19.48 -5.25 0.93
N LEU A 282 -18.63 -5.16 1.95
CA LEU A 282 -17.34 -5.86 1.99
C LEU A 282 -17.53 -7.39 2.05
N ILE A 283 -18.45 -7.87 2.88
CA ILE A 283 -18.79 -9.31 2.98
C ILE A 283 -19.25 -9.83 1.62
N ARG A 284 -20.21 -9.17 0.97
CA ARG A 284 -20.70 -9.52 -0.38
C ARG A 284 -19.57 -9.55 -1.42
N ALA A 285 -18.70 -8.54 -1.42
CA ALA A 285 -17.58 -8.48 -2.35
C ALA A 285 -16.61 -9.65 -2.15
N ARG A 286 -16.33 -10.01 -0.89
CA ARG A 286 -15.54 -11.19 -0.54
C ARG A 286 -16.19 -12.49 -0.98
N GLU A 287 -17.50 -12.64 -0.79
CA GLU A 287 -18.26 -13.82 -1.22
C GLU A 287 -18.20 -14.01 -2.74
N ILE A 288 -18.43 -12.94 -3.53
CA ILE A 288 -18.33 -12.96 -4.99
C ILE A 288 -16.93 -13.38 -5.44
N ALA A 289 -15.88 -12.74 -4.92
CA ALA A 289 -14.51 -13.00 -5.34
C ALA A 289 -13.99 -14.40 -4.94
N LEU A 290 -14.45 -14.94 -3.81
CA LEU A 290 -14.19 -16.34 -3.43
C LEU A 290 -14.95 -17.32 -4.35
N ALA A 291 -16.22 -17.04 -4.68
CA ALA A 291 -17.02 -17.88 -5.56
C ALA A 291 -16.46 -17.94 -7.00
N ASN A 292 -15.86 -16.85 -7.47
CA ASN A 292 -15.16 -16.78 -8.76
C ASN A 292 -13.76 -17.42 -8.74
N GLY A 293 -13.29 -17.90 -7.58
CA GLY A 293 -12.10 -18.76 -7.48
C GLY A 293 -10.86 -18.13 -6.84
N ILE A 294 -10.86 -16.86 -6.42
CA ILE A 294 -9.69 -16.25 -5.75
C ILE A 294 -9.48 -16.93 -4.39
N HIS A 295 -8.33 -17.59 -4.18
CA HIS A 295 -8.04 -18.37 -2.98
C HIS A 295 -7.97 -17.53 -1.69
N HIS A 296 -7.68 -16.23 -1.80
CA HIS A 296 -7.39 -15.36 -0.67
C HIS A 296 -7.98 -13.96 -0.83
N VAL A 297 -9.21 -13.79 -0.35
CA VAL A 297 -9.89 -12.50 -0.34
C VAL A 297 -10.03 -11.95 1.08
N TYR A 298 -9.56 -10.72 1.28
CA TYR A 298 -9.39 -10.07 2.57
C TYR A 298 -10.22 -8.79 2.70
N LEU A 299 -10.63 -8.47 3.92
CA LEU A 299 -11.29 -7.20 4.25
C LEU A 299 -10.33 -6.18 4.89
N GLY A 300 -10.52 -4.90 4.57
CA GLY A 300 -9.68 -3.77 4.98
C GLY A 300 -10.49 -2.62 5.59
N ASN A 301 -9.83 -1.78 6.39
CA ASN A 301 -10.42 -0.64 7.12
C ASN A 301 -11.63 -0.97 8.04
N VAL A 302 -11.80 -2.25 8.40
CA VAL A 302 -12.77 -2.77 9.37
C VAL A 302 -12.10 -3.63 10.43
N HIS A 303 -12.83 -3.93 11.52
CA HIS A 303 -12.49 -4.97 12.47
C HIS A 303 -13.32 -6.20 12.12
N ASP A 304 -12.67 -7.24 11.64
CA ASP A 304 -13.31 -8.48 11.18
C ASP A 304 -12.24 -9.57 11.15
N HIS A 305 -12.33 -10.52 12.08
CA HIS A 305 -11.40 -11.65 12.17
C HIS A 305 -11.58 -12.64 11.01
N GLN A 306 -12.81 -12.93 10.61
CA GLN A 306 -13.12 -13.86 9.53
C GLN A 306 -12.71 -13.30 8.17
N GLY A 307 -12.97 -12.01 7.94
CA GLY A 307 -12.55 -11.28 6.74
C GLY A 307 -11.06 -10.93 6.71
N SER A 308 -10.36 -10.88 7.85
CA SER A 308 -8.94 -10.52 7.88
C SER A 308 -7.98 -11.71 7.92
N SER A 309 -8.42 -12.87 8.38
CA SER A 309 -7.59 -14.08 8.54
C SER A 309 -7.22 -14.74 7.22
N THR A 310 -6.04 -15.38 7.16
CA THR A 310 -5.65 -16.26 6.06
C THR A 310 -6.15 -17.68 6.33
N TYR A 311 -6.85 -18.26 5.36
CA TYR A 311 -7.29 -19.66 5.38
C TYR A 311 -6.49 -20.50 4.39
N CYS A 312 -6.39 -21.80 4.63
CA CYS A 312 -5.85 -22.77 3.67
C CYS A 312 -6.88 -22.99 2.57
N HIS A 313 -6.50 -22.80 1.30
CA HIS A 313 -7.42 -22.93 0.18
C HIS A 313 -7.85 -24.40 -0.06
N ALA A 314 -6.98 -25.38 0.27
CA ALA A 314 -7.28 -26.80 0.12
C ALA A 314 -8.10 -27.42 1.28
N CYS A 315 -7.86 -27.04 2.54
CA CYS A 315 -8.51 -27.68 3.71
C CYS A 315 -9.33 -26.75 4.63
N GLY A 316 -9.41 -25.46 4.33
CA GLY A 316 -10.22 -24.49 5.10
C GLY A 316 -9.68 -24.13 6.49
N GLN A 317 -8.59 -24.72 6.98
CA GLN A 317 -7.97 -24.36 8.27
C GLN A 317 -7.55 -22.87 8.28
N ILE A 318 -7.76 -22.16 9.39
CA ILE A 318 -7.14 -20.85 9.62
C ILE A 318 -5.62 -21.05 9.69
N LEU A 319 -4.88 -20.44 8.77
CA LEU A 319 -3.41 -20.48 8.72
C LEU A 319 -2.78 -19.33 9.50
N ILE A 320 -3.33 -18.12 9.33
CA ILE A 320 -2.94 -16.93 10.10
C ILE A 320 -4.21 -16.23 10.53
N GLY A 321 -4.58 -16.43 11.79
CA GLY A 321 -5.69 -15.73 12.42
C GLY A 321 -5.27 -14.29 12.74
N ARG A 322 -6.09 -13.31 12.38
CA ARG A 322 -5.80 -11.90 12.69
C ARG A 322 -7.05 -11.03 12.76
N ASP A 323 -7.07 -10.09 13.69
CA ASP A 323 -7.89 -8.87 13.59
C ASP A 323 -6.96 -7.66 13.53
N TRP A 324 -7.12 -6.85 12.47
CA TRP A 324 -6.35 -5.64 12.22
C TRP A 324 -4.83 -5.87 12.18
N TYR A 325 -4.10 -5.59 13.27
CA TYR A 325 -2.66 -5.86 13.44
C TYR A 325 -2.36 -6.79 14.63
N VAL A 326 -3.38 -7.45 15.20
CA VAL A 326 -3.23 -8.47 16.24
C VAL A 326 -3.34 -9.84 15.58
N LEU A 327 -2.33 -10.69 15.75
CA LEU A 327 -2.37 -12.08 15.32
C LEU A 327 -2.98 -12.93 16.46
N SER A 328 -3.80 -13.92 16.12
CA SER A 328 -4.41 -14.88 17.06
C SER A 328 -3.93 -16.31 16.84
N ASP A 329 -3.68 -16.70 15.58
CA ASP A 329 -3.36 -18.07 15.19
C ASP A 329 -2.14 -18.09 14.25
N TRP A 330 -1.31 -19.12 14.34
CA TRP A 330 -0.16 -19.34 13.46
C TRP A 330 0.03 -20.83 13.16
N ASN A 331 -0.69 -21.30 12.14
CA ASN A 331 -0.77 -22.72 11.77
C ASN A 331 0.00 -23.01 10.46
N LEU A 332 1.12 -22.30 10.26
CA LEU A 332 2.07 -22.50 9.16
C LEU A 332 3.33 -23.22 9.66
N ASP A 333 3.92 -24.06 8.81
CA ASP A 333 5.26 -24.59 9.03
C ASP A 333 6.37 -23.58 8.65
N SER A 334 7.62 -23.94 8.92
CA SER A 334 8.80 -23.11 8.60
C SER A 334 9.06 -22.89 7.09
N GLN A 335 8.27 -23.51 6.21
CA GLN A 335 8.32 -23.35 4.75
C GLN A 335 7.07 -22.60 4.22
N GLY A 336 6.20 -22.08 5.11
CA GLY A 336 4.99 -21.35 4.71
C GLY A 336 3.83 -22.25 4.27
N ARG A 337 3.85 -23.54 4.63
CA ARG A 337 2.79 -24.51 4.27
C ARG A 337 1.81 -24.73 5.41
N CYS A 338 0.61 -25.19 5.07
CA CYS A 338 -0.43 -25.58 6.02
C CYS A 338 0.04 -26.69 6.97
N SER A 339 -0.01 -26.44 8.29
CA SER A 339 0.37 -27.44 9.30
C SER A 339 -0.51 -28.71 9.30
N ASN A 340 -1.76 -28.63 8.78
CA ASN A 340 -2.69 -29.75 8.73
C ASN A 340 -2.60 -30.58 7.44
N CYS A 341 -2.43 -29.96 6.26
CA CYS A 341 -2.48 -30.65 4.96
C CYS A 341 -1.26 -30.42 4.06
N LEU A 342 -0.23 -29.73 4.55
CA LEU A 342 1.03 -29.40 3.84
C LEU A 342 0.89 -28.57 2.55
N GLU A 343 -0.32 -28.11 2.21
CA GLU A 343 -0.58 -27.20 1.10
C GLU A 343 0.19 -25.88 1.27
N PRO A 344 1.02 -25.44 0.31
CA PRO A 344 1.66 -24.14 0.34
C PRO A 344 0.67 -22.98 0.51
N CYS A 345 0.97 -22.05 1.41
CA CYS A 345 0.34 -20.74 1.37
C CYS A 345 1.20 -19.83 0.47
N PRO A 346 0.67 -19.33 -0.66
CA PRO A 346 1.39 -18.35 -1.47
C PRO A 346 1.70 -17.12 -0.61
N GLY A 347 2.97 -16.68 -0.54
CA GLY A 347 3.40 -15.52 0.27
C GLY A 347 4.80 -15.69 0.87
N HIS A 348 5.24 -14.70 1.65
CA HIS A 348 6.53 -14.71 2.33
C HIS A 348 6.35 -14.58 3.85
N PHE A 349 6.59 -15.67 4.57
CA PHE A 349 6.34 -15.79 6.00
C PHE A 349 7.65 -16.00 6.77
N GLU A 350 7.73 -15.48 8.00
CA GLU A 350 8.75 -15.88 8.97
C GLU A 350 8.31 -17.21 9.61
N PRO A 351 9.23 -18.08 10.10
CA PRO A 351 8.83 -19.35 10.73
C PRO A 351 7.93 -19.22 11.98
N THR A 352 7.89 -18.03 12.59
CA THR A 352 7.14 -17.73 13.83
C THR A 352 6.49 -16.34 13.75
N PRO A 353 5.35 -16.11 14.44
CA PRO A 353 4.66 -14.82 14.43
C PRO A 353 5.41 -13.73 15.23
N GLY A 354 5.46 -12.51 14.70
CA GLY A 354 6.00 -11.34 15.40
C GLY A 354 5.07 -10.79 16.51
N SER A 355 5.65 -10.33 17.62
CA SER A 355 4.95 -9.97 18.87
C SER A 355 4.62 -8.48 19.06
N TRP A 356 4.73 -7.66 18.01
CA TRP A 356 4.58 -6.19 18.10
C TRP A 356 3.14 -5.71 18.23
N GLY A 357 2.20 -6.44 17.62
CA GLY A 357 0.80 -6.02 17.48
C GLY A 357 0.67 -4.68 16.74
N SER A 358 -0.28 -3.86 17.19
CA SER A 358 -0.65 -2.56 16.60
C SER A 358 0.28 -1.38 16.94
N ARG A 359 1.43 -1.62 17.57
CA ARG A 359 2.37 -0.57 18.00
C ARG A 359 2.95 0.19 16.79
N ARG A 360 3.38 1.42 17.03
CA ARG A 360 4.12 2.27 16.07
C ARG A 360 5.23 2.96 16.83
N GLN A 361 6.46 2.91 16.31
CA GLN A 361 7.61 3.66 16.84
C GLN A 361 8.01 4.70 15.79
N PRO A 362 7.95 6.01 16.13
CA PRO A 362 8.70 7.03 15.41
C PRO A 362 10.19 6.75 15.46
N VAL A 363 10.87 6.99 14.35
CA VAL A 363 12.33 7.04 14.23
C VAL A 363 12.67 8.44 13.71
N GLN A 364 13.93 8.84 13.80
CA GLN A 364 14.50 10.03 13.15
C GLN A 364 15.73 9.59 12.36
N VAL A 365 15.97 10.20 11.20
CA VAL A 365 17.02 9.87 10.23
C VAL A 365 17.58 11.16 9.64
#